data_AF-A0A6P1Z8P5-F1
#
_entry.id   AF-A0A6P1Z8P5-F1
#
_cell.length_a   1.000
_cell.length_b   1.000
_cell.length_c   1.000
_cell.angle_alpha   90.00
_cell.angle_beta   90.00
_cell.angle_gamma   90.00
#
_symmetry.space_group_name_H-M   'P 1'
#
loop_
_entity.id
_entity.type
_entity.pdbx_description
1 polymer ?
#
loop_
_entity_poly.entity_id
_entity_poly.type
_entity_poly.pdbx_seq_one_letter_code
_entity_poly.pdbx_strand_id
1 'polypeptide(L)'
;MKDYTDNRGQADTRVNKFVSDLNTPETKALVYCYFADRKDWDMVADRIIAEIDAGNEEAALKISHGEGKQQFDKMRDNLDKLTGIVQSMAAEKETSSQRSFHNSMIILTA
;
A
#
# COMPACT_ATOMS: atom_id res chain seq x y z
N MET A 1 13.79 10.88 -14.44
CA MET A 1 12.92 11.88 -13.77
C MET A 1 11.45 11.78 -14.17
N LYS A 2 11.11 11.77 -15.47
CA LYS A 2 9.70 11.61 -15.91
C LYS A 2 9.06 10.31 -15.40
N ASP A 3 9.72 9.17 -15.62
CA ASP A 3 9.20 7.86 -15.18
C ASP A 3 8.99 7.76 -13.67
N TYR A 4 9.84 8.44 -12.89
CA TYR A 4 9.73 8.50 -11.44
C TYR A 4 8.47 9.26 -10.99
N THR A 5 8.23 10.43 -11.59
CA THR A 5 7.05 11.26 -11.28
C THR A 5 5.76 10.56 -11.70
N ASP A 6 5.78 9.92 -12.87
CA ASP A 6 4.65 9.13 -13.38
C ASP A 6 4.36 7.93 -12.46
N ASN A 7 5.40 7.23 -12.00
CA ASN A 7 5.26 6.12 -11.05
C ASN A 7 4.76 6.60 -9.68
N ARG A 8 5.18 7.79 -9.23
CA ARG A 8 4.72 8.41 -7.99
C ARG A 8 3.20 8.61 -8.04
N GLY A 9 2.68 9.27 -9.08
CA GLY A 9 1.24 9.52 -9.23
C GLY A 9 0.40 8.26 -9.47
N GLN A 10 0.96 7.24 -10.13
CA GLN A 10 0.28 5.96 -10.30
C GLN A 10 0.08 5.23 -8.96
N ALA A 11 1.04 5.31 -8.03
CA ALA A 11 0.91 4.69 -6.71
C ALA A 11 -0.28 5.29 -5.95
N ASP A 12 -0.40 6.62 -5.91
CA ASP A 12 -1.48 7.32 -5.23
C ASP A 12 -2.84 6.97 -5.83
N THR A 13 -2.91 6.90 -7.17
CA THR A 13 -4.13 6.50 -7.88
C THR A 13 -4.57 5.09 -7.48
N ARG A 14 -3.63 4.15 -7.35
CA ARG A 14 -3.92 2.76 -6.96
C ARG A 14 -4.41 2.67 -5.52
N VAL A 15 -3.79 3.39 -4.59
CA VAL A 15 -4.21 3.42 -3.18
C VAL A 15 -5.58 4.09 -3.02
N ASN A 16 -5.84 5.19 -3.73
CA ASN A 16 -7.16 5.84 -3.68
C ASN A 16 -8.27 4.95 -4.24
N LYS A 17 -8.00 4.20 -5.32
CA LYS A 17 -8.95 3.21 -5.84
C LYS A 17 -9.25 2.11 -4.83
N PHE A 18 -8.25 1.68 -4.05
CA PHE A 18 -8.48 0.68 -3.01
C PHE A 18 -9.46 1.19 -1.94
N VAL A 19 -9.39 2.46 -1.54
CA VAL A 19 -10.31 3.04 -0.54
C VAL A 19 -11.74 3.13 -1.02
N SER A 20 -11.97 3.37 -2.32
CA SER A 20 -13.34 3.40 -2.85
C SER A 20 -14.04 2.05 -2.68
N ASP A 21 -13.27 0.96 -2.77
CA ASP A 21 -13.79 -0.40 -2.73
C ASP A 21 -13.90 -0.95 -1.28
N LEU A 22 -13.01 -0.52 -0.38
CA LEU A 22 -12.94 -0.99 1.00
C LEU A 22 -13.05 0.17 2.00
N ASN A 23 -14.28 0.39 2.48
CA ASN A 23 -14.68 1.58 3.24
C ASN A 23 -14.83 1.35 4.76
N THR A 24 -14.04 0.46 5.37
CA THR A 24 -14.07 0.25 6.82
C THR A 24 -13.28 1.34 7.56
N PRO A 25 -13.56 1.59 8.86
CA PRO A 25 -12.75 2.53 9.65
C PRO A 25 -11.26 2.16 9.70
N GLU A 26 -10.97 0.86 9.77
CA GLU A 26 -9.59 0.34 9.84
C GLU A 26 -8.82 0.57 8.54
N THR A 27 -9.42 0.25 7.38
CA THR A 27 -8.75 0.46 6.08
C THR A 27 -8.53 1.94 5.80
N LYS A 28 -9.48 2.81 6.19
CA LYS A 28 -9.34 4.27 6.09
C LYS A 28 -8.18 4.80 6.93
N ALA A 29 -8.03 4.31 8.16
CA ALA A 29 -6.94 4.71 9.04
C ALA A 29 -5.57 4.32 8.45
N LEU A 30 -5.45 3.10 7.92
CA LEU A 30 -4.20 2.65 7.28
C LEU A 30 -3.86 3.44 6.02
N VAL A 31 -4.86 3.84 5.23
CA VAL A 31 -4.62 4.68 4.05
C VAL A 31 -4.21 6.09 4.45
N TYR A 32 -4.81 6.65 5.49
CA TYR A 32 -4.38 7.93 6.04
C TYR A 32 -2.90 7.86 6.50
N CYS A 33 -2.52 6.80 7.22
CA CYS A 33 -1.12 6.57 7.61
C CYS A 33 -0.21 6.41 6.39
N TYR A 34 -0.64 5.69 5.35
CA TYR A 34 0.12 5.56 4.11
C TYR A 34 0.43 6.92 3.49
N PHE A 35 -0.57 7.81 3.34
CA PHE A 35 -0.34 9.13 2.74
C PHE A 35 0.52 10.05 3.62
N ALA A 36 0.43 9.91 4.95
CA ALA A 36 1.33 10.62 5.86
C ALA A 36 2.78 10.15 5.69
N ASP A 37 3.02 8.84 5.74
CA ASP A 37 4.36 8.25 5.58
C ASP A 37 4.92 8.45 4.16
N ARG A 38 4.04 8.51 3.15
CA ARG A 38 4.39 8.82 1.76
C ARG A 38 5.01 10.21 1.63
N LYS A 39 4.45 11.21 2.32
CA LYS A 39 4.98 12.57 2.30
C LYS A 39 6.41 12.60 2.85
N ASP A 40 6.65 11.89 3.96
CA ASP A 40 7.98 11.79 4.56
C ASP A 40 8.96 11.08 3.62
N TRP A 41 8.52 10.00 2.98
CA TRP A 41 9.29 9.31 1.94
C TRP A 41 9.64 10.24 0.77
N ASP A 42 8.67 11.00 0.26
CA ASP A 42 8.85 11.85 -0.92
C ASP A 42 9.91 12.92 -0.66
N MET A 43 9.91 13.50 0.54
CA MET A 43 10.94 14.45 0.97
C MET A 43 12.35 13.85 0.95
N VAL A 44 12.51 12.59 1.38
CA VAL A 44 13.82 11.92 1.37
C VAL A 44 14.23 11.56 -0.05
N ALA A 45 13.30 11.13 -0.88
CA ALA A 45 13.59 10.78 -2.26
C ALA A 45 13.95 11.98 -3.12
N ASP A 46 13.30 13.13 -2.91
CA ASP A 46 13.66 14.39 -3.57
C ASP A 46 15.10 14.79 -3.20
N ARG A 47 15.53 14.55 -1.94
CA ARG A 47 16.93 14.76 -1.53
C ARG A 47 17.90 13.79 -2.19
N ILE A 48 17.54 12.50 -2.30
CA ILE A 48 18.37 11.51 -3.02
C ILE A 48 18.59 11.96 -4.47
N ILE A 49 17.53 12.39 -5.14
CA ILE A 49 17.60 12.88 -6.52
C ILE A 49 18.47 14.13 -6.60
N ALA A 50 18.31 15.09 -5.69
CA ALA A 50 19.12 16.30 -5.67
C ALA A 50 20.62 16.01 -5.51
N GLU A 51 21.00 15.03 -4.69
CA GLU A 51 22.41 14.61 -4.56
C GLU A 51 22.92 13.94 -5.84
N ILE A 52 22.10 13.12 -6.52
CA ILE A 52 22.45 12.53 -7.82
C ILE A 52 22.66 13.62 -8.87
N ASP A 53 21.74 14.60 -8.94
CA ASP A 53 21.82 15.71 -9.89
C ASP A 53 23.04 16.61 -9.62
N ALA A 54 23.49 16.70 -8.36
CA ALA A 54 24.72 17.38 -7.97
C ALA A 54 26.00 16.57 -8.23
N GLY A 55 25.90 15.31 -8.68
CA GLY A 55 27.04 14.41 -8.90
C GLY A 55 27.58 13.74 -7.63
N ASN A 56 26.86 13.84 -6.52
CA ASN A 56 27.26 13.31 -5.21
C ASN A 56 26.70 11.89 -4.98
N GLU A 57 27.07 10.94 -5.83
CA GLU A 57 26.50 9.58 -5.81
C GLU A 57 26.67 8.85 -4.46
N GLU A 58 27.80 9.05 -3.78
CA GLU A 58 28.04 8.44 -2.46
C GLU A 58 27.07 8.97 -1.39
N ALA A 59 26.79 10.27 -1.41
CA ALA A 59 25.84 10.89 -0.49
C ALA A 59 24.42 10.38 -0.77
N ALA A 60 24.04 10.31 -2.04
CA ALA A 60 22.75 9.76 -2.47
C ALA A 60 22.58 8.31 -2.02
N LEU A 61 23.60 7.46 -2.18
CA LEU A 61 23.59 6.06 -1.73
C LEU A 61 23.43 5.94 -0.21
N LYS A 62 24.14 6.77 0.56
CA LYS A 62 24.04 6.79 2.01
C LYS A 62 22.64 7.17 2.49
N ILE A 63 22.03 8.19 1.87
CA ILE A 63 20.64 8.58 2.18
C ILE A 63 19.68 7.46 1.79
N SER A 64 19.83 6.89 0.60
CA SER A 64 18.99 5.81 0.07
C SER A 64 18.96 4.58 0.97
N HIS A 65 20.12 4.06 1.37
CA HIS A 65 20.20 2.85 2.20
C HIS A 65 19.95 3.10 3.69
N GLY A 66 20.03 4.35 4.15
CA GLY A 66 19.71 4.75 5.51
C GLY A 66 18.27 5.23 5.64
N GLU A 67 18.11 6.55 5.67
CA GLU A 67 16.83 7.23 5.89
C GLU A 67 15.78 6.86 4.83
N GLY A 68 16.18 6.80 3.56
CA GLY A 68 15.27 6.48 2.45
C GLY A 68 14.64 5.10 2.60
N LYS A 69 15.45 4.10 2.95
CA LYS A 69 14.97 2.74 3.24
C LYS A 69 14.01 2.73 4.42
N GLN A 70 14.33 3.42 5.51
CA GLN A 70 13.49 3.46 6.72
C GLN A 70 12.11 4.05 6.42
N GLN A 71 12.04 5.19 5.73
CA GLN A 71 10.76 5.80 5.36
C GLN A 71 9.99 4.95 4.35
N PHE A 72 10.71 4.28 3.43
CA PHE A 72 10.08 3.39 2.45
C PHE A 72 9.42 2.19 3.12
N ASP A 73 10.13 1.53 4.03
CA ASP A 73 9.60 0.39 4.77
C ASP A 73 8.39 0.81 5.60
N LYS A 74 8.47 1.94 6.31
CA LYS A 74 7.35 2.48 7.10
C LYS A 74 6.10 2.71 6.25
N MET A 75 6.26 3.34 5.08
CA MET A 75 5.18 3.53 4.11
C MET A 75 4.63 2.18 3.61
N ARG A 76 5.51 1.22 3.25
CA ARG A 76 5.12 -0.11 2.74
C ARG A 76 4.35 -0.91 3.77
N ASP A 77 4.73 -0.84 5.04
CA ASP A 77 4.09 -1.60 6.12
C ASP A 77 2.57 -1.32 6.23
N ASN A 78 2.13 -0.10 5.87
CA ASN A 78 0.71 0.21 5.79
C ASN A 78 0.01 -0.55 4.65
N LEU A 79 0.65 -0.68 3.48
CA LEU A 79 0.14 -1.47 2.36
C LEU A 79 0.13 -2.97 2.66
N ASP A 80 1.14 -3.47 3.37
CA ASP A 80 1.21 -4.86 3.79
C ASP A 80 0.05 -5.21 4.74
N LYS A 81 -0.26 -4.32 5.69
CA LYS A 81 -1.44 -4.46 6.59
C LYS A 81 -2.76 -4.44 5.81
N LEU A 82 -2.92 -3.49 4.87
CA LEU A 82 -4.10 -3.44 4.00
C LEU A 82 -4.28 -4.74 3.21
N THR A 83 -3.19 -5.29 2.69
CA THR A 83 -3.19 -6.56 1.95
C THR A 83 -3.64 -7.71 2.84
N GLY A 84 -3.16 -7.77 4.08
CA GLY A 84 -3.61 -8.76 5.06
C GLY A 84 -5.12 -8.70 5.32
N ILE A 85 -5.67 -7.50 5.49
CA ILE A 85 -7.13 -7.31 5.68
C ILE A 85 -7.91 -7.87 4.49
N VAL A 86 -7.50 -7.55 3.26
CA VAL A 86 -8.18 -8.05 2.05
C VAL A 86 -8.15 -9.56 1.95
N GLN A 87 -7.00 -10.17 2.26
CA GLN A 87 -6.86 -11.62 2.24
C GLN A 87 -7.77 -12.29 3.28
N SER A 88 -7.86 -11.73 4.49
CA SER A 88 -8.78 -12.21 5.53
C SER A 88 -10.25 -12.09 5.08
N MET A 89 -10.65 -10.94 4.54
CA MET A 89 -12.01 -10.74 4.03
C MET A 89 -12.36 -11.72 2.89
N ALA A 90 -11.42 -11.99 1.99
CA ALA A 90 -11.61 -12.95 0.92
C ALA A 90 -11.83 -14.38 1.46
N ALA A 91 -11.02 -14.81 2.43
CA ALA A 91 -11.15 -16.13 3.06
C ALA A 91 -12.47 -16.30 3.83
N GLU A 92 -12.93 -15.25 4.52
CA GLU A 92 -14.23 -15.24 5.19
C GLU A 92 -15.40 -15.32 4.20
N LYS A 93 -15.30 -14.59 3.08
CA LYS A 93 -16.32 -14.60 2.03
C LYS A 93 -16.39 -15.96 1.33
N GLU A 94 -15.26 -16.61 1.11
CA GLU A 94 -15.21 -17.97 0.57
C GLU A 94 -15.89 -18.97 1.51
N THR A 95 -15.52 -18.95 2.79
CA THR A 95 -16.10 -19.84 3.81
C THR A 95 -17.62 -19.65 3.96
N SER A 96 -18.08 -18.40 3.99
CA SER A 96 -19.51 -18.09 4.10
C SER A 96 -20.30 -18.47 2.84
N SER A 97 -19.70 -18.32 1.66
CA SER A 97 -20.30 -18.75 0.38
C SER A 97 -20.44 -20.27 0.29
N GLN A 98 -19.41 -21.03 0.69
CA GLN A 98 -19.46 -22.50 0.76
C GLN A 98 -20.56 -22.98 1.72
N ARG A 99 -20.66 -22.36 2.91
CA ARG A 99 -21.72 -22.69 3.89
C ARG A 99 -23.12 -22.39 3.34
N SER A 100 -23.30 -21.25 2.68
CA SER A 100 -24.58 -20.87 2.09
C SER A 100 -25.00 -21.82 0.97
N PHE A 101 -24.06 -22.21 0.10
CA PHE A 101 -24.29 -23.19 -0.95
C PHE A 101 -24.68 -24.57 -0.37
N HIS A 102 -23.95 -25.03 0.64
CA HIS A 102 -24.25 -26.29 1.31
C HIS A 102 -25.66 -26.30 1.92
N ASN A 103 -26.06 -25.23 2.60
CA ASN A 103 -27.41 -25.09 3.17
C ASN A 103 -28.48 -25.09 2.08
N SER A 104 -28.26 -24.37 0.97
CA SER A 104 -29.19 -24.38 -0.17
C SER A 104 -29.33 -25.77 -0.80
N MET A 105 -28.22 -26.51 -0.93
CA MET A 105 -28.25 -27.90 -1.41
C MET A 105 -29.07 -28.80 -0.50
N ILE A 106 -28.88 -28.73 0.82
CA ILE A 106 -29.68 -29.49 1.79
C ILE A 106 -31.17 -29.20 1.59
N ILE A 107 -31.56 -27.91 1.52
CA ILE A 107 -32.96 -27.50 1.35
C ILE A 107 -33.56 -28.00 0.02
N LEU A 108 -32.79 -27.99 -1.07
CA LEU A 108 -33.27 -28.40 -2.39
C LEU A 108 -33.34 -29.93 -2.56
N THR A 109 -32.65 -30.70 -1.72
CA THR A 109 -32.62 -32.17 -1.77
C THR A 109 -33.45 -32.84 -0.67
N ALA A 110 -34.03 -32.07 0.25
CA ALA A 110 -34.94 -32.52 1.30
C ALA A 110 -36.40 -32.42 0.84
#